data_AF-A0A4U2YBE8-F1
#
_entry.id   AF-A0A4U2YBE8-F1
#
_cell.length_a   1.000
_cell.length_b   1.000
_cell.length_c   1.000
_cell.angle_alpha   90.00
_cell.angle_beta   90.00
_cell.angle_gamma   90.00
#
_symmetry.space_group_name_H-M   'P 1'
#
loop_
_entity.id
_entity.type
_entity.pdbx_description
1 polymer ?
#
loop_
_entity_poly.entity_id
_entity_poly.type
_entity_poly.pdbx_seq_one_letter_code
_entity_poly.pdbx_strand_id
1 'polypeptide(L)'
;MIEHLQRYLDESIKELELTGIKREAAEIRFHFNKMYQGISVIDHTYEVIVDTGTGEVVGMSGSFGQQATSFPDPAKAISKEAAEATMKKNKSLALAYIWNGTADMQPLLVYHVNKEKGIETSIEAITGAVLEGVQEKR
;
A
#
# COMPACT_ATOMS: atom_id res chain seq x y z
N MET A 1 7.08 -14.11 -12.60
CA MET A 1 5.87 -13.91 -11.76
C MET A 1 5.26 -12.52 -11.99
N ILE A 2 6.02 -11.42 -11.89
CA ILE A 2 5.52 -10.05 -12.15
C ILE A 2 5.06 -9.86 -13.61
N GLU A 3 5.80 -10.39 -14.60
CA GLU A 3 5.49 -10.20 -16.03
C GLU A 3 4.09 -10.68 -16.45
N HIS A 4 3.54 -11.71 -15.79
CA HIS A 4 2.21 -12.24 -16.12
C HIS A 4 1.07 -11.43 -15.52
N LEU A 5 1.37 -10.63 -14.49
CA LEU A 5 0.43 -9.74 -13.83
C LEU A 5 0.38 -8.36 -14.50
N GLN A 6 1.44 -7.96 -15.21
CA GLN A 6 1.54 -6.65 -15.88
C GLN A 6 0.33 -6.31 -16.75
N ARG A 7 -0.29 -7.29 -17.44
CA ARG A 7 -1.49 -7.07 -18.25
C ARG A 7 -2.74 -6.65 -17.45
N TYR A 8 -2.71 -6.85 -16.13
CA TYR A 8 -3.78 -6.55 -15.20
C TYR A 8 -3.43 -5.41 -14.24
N LEU A 9 -2.16 -5.00 -14.23
CA LEU A 9 -1.69 -3.89 -13.44
C LEU A 9 -1.92 -2.62 -14.26
N ASP A 10 -2.32 -1.55 -13.57
CA ASP A 10 -2.36 -0.23 -14.17
C ASP A 10 -0.96 0.18 -14.69
N GLU A 11 -0.89 0.93 -15.79
CA GLU A 11 0.38 1.31 -16.45
C GLU A 11 1.31 2.14 -15.54
N SER A 12 0.75 2.81 -14.52
CA SER A 12 1.55 3.52 -13.51
C SER A 12 2.20 2.59 -12.48
N ILE A 13 1.77 1.32 -12.42
CA ILE A 13 2.31 0.29 -11.53
C ILE A 13 3.44 -0.43 -12.24
N LYS A 14 4.67 0.01 -11.94
CA LYS A 14 5.88 -0.61 -12.47
C LYS A 14 6.56 -1.55 -11.47
N GLU A 15 6.15 -1.46 -10.21
CA GLU A 15 6.78 -2.13 -9.09
C GLU A 15 5.71 -2.71 -8.18
N LEU A 16 5.92 -3.95 -7.73
CA LEU A 16 5.07 -4.64 -6.77
C LEU A 16 5.91 -5.16 -5.61
N GLU A 17 5.37 -5.05 -4.41
CA GLU A 17 5.92 -5.65 -3.20
C GLU A 17 5.05 -6.84 -2.81
N LEU A 18 5.63 -8.04 -2.68
CA LEU A 18 4.93 -9.20 -2.14
C LEU A 18 4.77 -9.02 -0.63
N THR A 19 3.53 -8.87 -0.16
CA THR A 19 3.22 -8.64 1.25
C THR A 19 2.76 -9.91 1.97
N GLY A 20 2.34 -10.94 1.24
CA GLY A 20 1.92 -12.18 1.85
C GLY A 20 1.71 -13.32 0.87
N ILE A 21 1.83 -14.54 1.39
CA ILE A 21 1.45 -15.76 0.69
C ILE A 21 0.55 -16.56 1.63
N LYS A 22 -0.64 -16.92 1.16
CA LYS A 22 -1.53 -17.86 1.83
C LYS A 22 -1.68 -19.10 0.97
N ARG A 23 -1.42 -20.27 1.54
CA ARG A 23 -1.54 -21.56 0.85
C ARG A 23 -2.75 -22.30 1.38
N GLU A 24 -3.62 -22.70 0.47
CA GLU A 24 -4.76 -23.58 0.70
C GLU A 24 -4.53 -24.89 -0.10
N ALA A 25 -5.38 -25.90 0.10
CA ALA A 25 -5.17 -27.21 -0.52
C ALA A 25 -5.16 -27.17 -2.07
N ALA A 26 -6.06 -26.39 -2.67
CA ALA A 26 -6.21 -26.29 -4.13
C ALA A 26 -5.64 -24.98 -4.71
N GLU A 27 -5.30 -23.99 -3.88
CA GLU A 27 -4.95 -22.65 -4.33
C GLU A 27 -3.82 -22.03 -3.52
N ILE A 28 -3.03 -21.17 -4.16
CA ILE A 28 -2.07 -20.27 -3.50
C ILE A 28 -2.51 -18.84 -3.79
N ARG A 29 -2.66 -18.06 -2.73
CA ARG A 29 -3.02 -16.65 -2.78
C ARG A 29 -1.80 -15.81 -2.50
N PHE A 30 -1.39 -15.01 -3.47
CA PHE A 30 -0.30 -14.05 -3.35
C PHE A 30 -0.91 -12.66 -3.13
N HIS A 31 -0.44 -11.97 -2.10
CA HIS A 31 -0.85 -10.61 -1.78
C HIS A 31 0.28 -9.66 -2.13
N PHE A 32 -0.05 -8.56 -2.80
CA PHE A 32 0.90 -7.56 -3.21
C PHE A 32 0.41 -6.16 -2.88
N ASN A 33 1.35 -5.25 -2.61
CA ASN A 33 1.10 -3.81 -2.66
C ASN A 33 1.72 -3.21 -3.92
N LYS A 34 1.09 -2.15 -4.43
CA LYS A 34 1.72 -1.29 -5.44
C LYS A 34 2.91 -0.58 -4.80
N MET A 35 3.99 -0.43 -5.55
CA MET A 35 5.11 0.42 -5.19
C MET A 35 5.20 1.59 -6.19
N TYR A 36 5.55 2.77 -5.69
CA TYR A 36 5.85 3.94 -6.50
C TYR A 36 7.15 4.57 -6.02
N GLN A 37 8.17 4.59 -6.89
CA GLN A 37 9.52 5.05 -6.56
C GLN A 37 10.10 4.38 -5.30
N GLY A 38 9.92 3.07 -5.15
CA GLY A 38 10.39 2.33 -3.96
C GLY A 38 9.60 2.57 -2.67
N ILE A 39 8.43 3.23 -2.72
CA ILE A 39 7.54 3.46 -1.56
C ILE A 39 6.22 2.71 -1.76
N SER A 40 5.78 1.98 -0.73
CA SER A 40 4.59 1.11 -0.77
C SER A 40 3.30 1.92 -0.68
N VAL A 41 2.31 1.57 -1.51
CA VAL A 41 0.93 2.07 -1.42
C VAL A 41 0.14 1.08 -0.57
N ILE A 42 -0.03 1.39 0.71
CA ILE A 42 -0.34 0.38 1.74
C ILE A 42 -1.82 0.13 1.97
N ASP A 43 -2.69 0.97 1.43
CA ASP A 43 -4.14 0.81 1.48
C ASP A 43 -4.70 0.19 0.17
N HIS A 44 -3.81 -0.22 -0.73
CA HIS A 44 -4.12 -0.84 -2.02
C HIS A 44 -3.42 -2.19 -2.11
N THR A 45 -4.13 -3.24 -1.70
CA THR A 45 -3.64 -4.61 -1.81
C THR A 45 -4.28 -5.32 -2.99
N TYR A 46 -3.46 -6.06 -3.73
CA TYR A 46 -3.85 -6.94 -4.82
C TYR A 46 -3.73 -8.39 -4.37
N GLU A 47 -4.71 -9.21 -4.72
CA GLU A 47 -4.65 -10.65 -4.55
C GLU A 47 -4.60 -11.34 -5.91
N VAL A 48 -3.72 -12.33 -6.03
CA VAL A 48 -3.64 -13.24 -7.17
C VAL A 48 -3.79 -14.66 -6.66
N ILE A 49 -4.73 -15.40 -7.24
CA ILE A 49 -5.07 -16.77 -6.89
C ILE A 49 -4.53 -17.69 -7.99
N VAL A 50 -3.72 -18.66 -7.59
CA VAL A 50 -3.08 -19.63 -8.48
C VAL A 50 -3.52 -21.03 -8.09
N ASP A 51 -3.98 -21.83 -9.05
CA ASP A 51 -4.31 -23.24 -8.83
C ASP A 51 -3.04 -24.07 -8.59
N THR A 52 -3.04 -24.92 -7.57
CA THR A 52 -1.84 -25.69 -7.17
C THR A 52 -1.52 -26.86 -8.10
N GLY A 53 -2.50 -27.38 -8.84
CA GLY A 53 -2.32 -28.53 -9.72
C GLY A 53 -1.78 -28.15 -11.09
N THR A 54 -2.18 -26.99 -11.60
CA THR A 54 -1.83 -26.48 -12.94
C THR A 54 -0.79 -25.36 -12.90
N GLY A 55 -0.72 -24.61 -11.80
CA GLY A 55 0.09 -23.40 -11.70
C GLY A 55 -0.51 -22.19 -12.43
N GLU A 56 -1.74 -22.29 -12.92
CA GLU A 56 -2.41 -21.22 -13.66
C GLU A 56 -3.08 -20.19 -12.73
N VAL A 57 -3.14 -18.93 -13.19
CA VAL A 57 -3.90 -17.89 -12.49
C VAL A 57 -5.39 -18.12 -12.71
N VAL A 58 -6.11 -18.40 -11.62
CA VAL A 58 -7.55 -18.71 -11.64
C VAL A 58 -8.42 -17.58 -11.08
N GLY A 59 -7.80 -16.56 -10.46
CA GLY A 59 -8.54 -15.41 -9.95
C GLY A 59 -7.65 -14.24 -9.55
N MET A 60 -8.23 -13.05 -9.55
CA MET A 60 -7.58 -11.81 -9.12
C MET A 60 -8.61 -10.89 -8.45
N SER A 61 -8.22 -10.20 -7.38
CA SER A 61 -9.08 -9.21 -6.71
C SER A 61 -8.25 -8.04 -6.15
N GLY A 62 -8.87 -6.87 -6.00
CA GLY A 62 -8.20 -5.66 -5.50
C GLY A 62 -8.45 -4.41 -6.36
N SER A 63 -7.79 -3.32 -6.01
CA SER A 63 -7.97 -1.99 -6.59
C SER A 63 -7.24 -1.80 -7.93
N PHE A 64 -7.44 -2.70 -8.90
CA PHE A 64 -6.77 -2.64 -10.21
C PHE A 64 -7.20 -1.44 -11.07
N GLY A 65 -8.35 -0.82 -10.78
CA GLY A 65 -8.88 0.32 -11.53
C GLY A 65 -8.59 1.70 -10.93
N GLN A 66 -7.94 1.80 -9.77
CA GLN A 66 -7.64 3.09 -9.14
C GLN A 66 -6.35 3.69 -9.70
N GLN A 67 -6.49 4.78 -10.45
CA GLN A 67 -5.40 5.47 -11.13
C GLN A 67 -5.09 6.81 -10.46
N ALA A 68 -3.86 6.96 -9.96
CA ALA A 68 -3.39 8.26 -9.48
C ALA A 68 -2.90 9.09 -10.66
N THR A 69 -3.40 10.32 -10.79
CA THR A 69 -2.88 11.28 -11.79
C THR A 69 -1.46 11.74 -11.44
N SER A 70 -1.14 11.82 -10.14
CA SER A 70 0.18 12.16 -9.64
C SER A 70 0.35 11.66 -8.21
N PHE A 71 1.59 11.37 -7.81
CA PHE A 71 1.97 11.09 -6.43
C PHE A 71 2.76 12.27 -5.85
N PRO A 72 2.62 12.59 -4.55
CA PRO A 72 3.46 13.58 -3.89
C PRO A 72 4.95 13.21 -3.96
N ASP A 73 5.80 14.22 -4.10
CA ASP A 73 7.25 14.03 -4.16
C ASP A 73 7.82 13.71 -2.76
N PRO A 74 8.43 12.52 -2.55
CA PRO A 74 8.99 12.14 -1.26
C PRO A 74 10.15 13.01 -0.82
N ALA A 75 10.82 13.74 -1.72
CA ALA A 75 11.87 14.69 -1.36
C ALA A 75 11.32 15.93 -0.60
N LYS A 76 10.00 16.17 -0.65
CA LYS A 76 9.33 17.25 0.08
C LYS A 76 8.83 16.82 1.46
N ALA A 77 9.05 15.56 1.84
CA ALA A 77 8.65 15.08 3.15
C ALA A 77 9.44 15.80 4.27
N ILE A 78 8.78 16.05 5.40
CA ILE A 78 9.46 16.37 6.66
C ILE A 78 10.43 15.24 7.03
N SER A 79 11.44 15.52 7.85
CA SER A 79 12.35 14.45 8.25
C SER A 79 11.63 13.38 9.09
N LYS A 80 12.15 12.16 9.05
CA LYS A 80 11.62 11.05 9.85
C LYS A 80 11.64 11.39 11.34
N GLU A 81 12.68 12.06 11.81
CA GLU A 81 12.84 12.48 13.20
C GLU A 81 11.76 13.51 13.60
N ALA A 82 11.39 14.41 12.69
CA ALA A 82 10.29 15.36 12.92
C ALA A 82 8.95 14.63 13.03
N ALA A 83 8.71 13.63 12.18
CA ALA A 83 7.50 12.80 12.27
C ALA A 83 7.45 11.98 13.58
N GLU A 84 8.57 11.37 13.99
CA GLU A 84 8.67 10.63 15.26
C GLU A 84 8.41 11.52 16.48
N ALA A 85 8.92 12.75 16.46
CA ALA A 85 8.65 13.75 17.49
C ALA A 85 7.16 14.09 17.58
N THR A 86 6.50 14.29 16.44
CA THR A 86 5.05 14.55 16.39
C THR A 86 4.23 13.35 16.88
N MET A 87 4.59 12.11 16.53
CA MET A 87 3.89 10.92 17.02
C MET A 87 4.13 10.64 18.52
N LYS A 88 5.12 11.30 19.14
CA LYS A 88 5.59 11.02 20.51
C LYS A 88 5.83 9.53 20.75
N LYS A 89 6.28 8.82 19.71
CA LYS A 89 6.46 7.36 19.70
C LYS A 89 7.85 7.06 19.16
N ASN A 90 8.67 6.35 19.95
CA ASN A 90 9.91 5.74 19.47
C ASN A 90 9.59 4.48 18.67
N LYS A 91 8.96 4.64 17.51
CA LYS A 91 8.65 3.52 16.61
C LYS A 91 9.28 3.77 15.26
N SER A 92 9.78 2.71 14.65
CA SER A 92 10.30 2.75 13.28
C SER A 92 9.19 3.16 12.32
N LEU A 93 9.17 4.44 11.94
CA LEU A 93 8.30 4.96 10.89
C LEU A 93 8.87 4.60 9.52
N ALA A 94 7.96 4.32 8.59
CA ALA A 94 8.25 4.17 7.17
C ALA A 94 7.37 5.14 6.37
N LEU A 95 7.85 5.55 5.20
CA LEU A 95 7.02 6.28 4.23
C LEU A 95 6.11 5.29 3.51
N ALA A 96 4.89 5.72 3.27
CA ALA A 96 3.92 5.00 2.45
C ALA A 96 3.00 5.99 1.74
N TYR A 97 2.37 5.54 0.67
CA TYR A 97 1.24 6.25 0.08
C TYR A 97 -0.08 5.63 0.53
N ILE A 98 -1.08 6.47 0.73
CA ILE A 98 -2.48 6.06 0.96
C ILE A 98 -3.42 6.90 0.11
N TRP A 99 -4.54 6.34 -0.31
CA TRP A 99 -5.69 7.06 -0.85
C TRP A 99 -6.67 7.39 0.25
N ASN A 100 -7.24 8.59 0.24
CA ASN A 100 -8.13 9.02 1.32
C ASN A 100 -9.60 8.58 1.16
N GLY A 101 -9.87 7.50 0.40
CA GLY A 101 -11.20 6.92 0.26
C GLY A 101 -12.16 7.63 -0.71
N THR A 102 -11.70 8.62 -1.47
CA THR A 102 -12.49 9.20 -2.59
C THR A 102 -11.74 9.01 -3.91
N ALA A 103 -12.46 8.59 -4.95
CA ALA A 103 -11.89 8.24 -6.25
C ALA A 103 -11.21 9.43 -6.96
N ASP A 104 -11.54 10.66 -6.57
CA ASP A 104 -11.06 11.90 -7.18
C ASP A 104 -9.85 12.52 -6.45
N MET A 105 -9.36 11.91 -5.36
CA MET A 105 -8.27 12.49 -4.57
C MET A 105 -6.94 11.81 -4.82
N GLN A 106 -5.91 12.64 -4.95
CA GLN A 106 -4.53 12.19 -5.14
C GLN A 106 -4.04 11.41 -3.89
N PRO A 107 -3.16 10.42 -4.07
CA PRO A 107 -2.50 9.75 -2.97
C PRO A 107 -1.84 10.75 -2.02
N LEU A 108 -1.94 10.49 -0.72
CA LEU A 108 -1.21 11.19 0.32
C LEU A 108 0.07 10.42 0.63
N LEU A 109 1.18 11.14 0.76
CA LEU A 109 2.40 10.58 1.32
C LEU A 109 2.31 10.68 2.84
N VAL A 110 2.51 9.57 3.53
CA VAL A 110 2.37 9.47 4.98
C VAL A 110 3.54 8.76 5.63
N TYR A 111 3.82 9.14 6.87
CA TYR A 111 4.56 8.33 7.81
C TYR A 111 3.59 7.41 8.54
N HIS A 112 3.83 6.10 8.46
CA HIS A 112 3.06 5.09 9.17
C HIS A 112 3.97 4.25 10.07
N VAL A 113 3.36 3.67 11.11
CA VAL A 113 4.03 2.67 11.95
C VAL A 113 3.85 1.30 11.30
N ASN A 114 4.94 0.57 11.06
CA ASN A 114 4.88 -0.86 10.75
C ASN A 114 4.34 -1.62 11.98
N LYS A 115 3.04 -1.89 12.03
CA LYS A 115 2.42 -2.84 12.96
C LYS A 115 1.77 -3.96 12.15
N GLU A 116 1.84 -5.19 12.66
CA GLU A 116 1.15 -6.37 12.12
C GLU A 116 -0.39 -6.25 12.09
N LYS A 117 -0.98 -5.18 12.65
CA LYS A 117 -2.41 -4.90 12.62
C LYS A 117 -2.70 -3.41 12.51
N GLY A 118 -3.16 -3.01 11.31
CA GLY A 118 -3.88 -1.76 11.05
C GLY A 118 -3.07 -0.46 11.16
N ILE A 119 -3.53 0.56 10.42
CA ILE A 119 -3.04 1.93 10.53
C ILE A 119 -3.91 2.64 11.57
N GLU A 120 -3.47 2.71 12.82
CA GLU A 120 -4.22 3.45 13.87
C GLU A 120 -4.03 4.96 13.76
N THR A 121 -2.90 5.43 13.24
CA THR A 121 -2.55 6.86 13.15
C THR A 121 -1.43 7.05 12.14
N SER A 122 -1.61 7.95 11.18
CA SER A 122 -0.60 8.34 10.20
C SER A 122 -0.24 9.81 10.36
N ILE A 123 0.93 10.22 9.89
CA ILE A 123 1.28 11.64 9.72
C ILE A 123 1.39 11.93 8.24
N GLU A 124 0.72 12.97 7.74
CA GLU A 124 0.96 13.47 6.39
C GLU A 124 2.40 13.97 6.27
N ALA A 125 3.18 13.36 5.39
CA ALA A 125 4.61 13.58 5.31
C ALA A 125 4.99 14.98 4.81
N ILE A 126 4.11 15.66 4.07
CA ILE A 126 4.39 17.00 3.52
C ILE A 126 4.18 18.09 4.58
N THR A 127 3.13 17.97 5.40
CA THR A 127 2.72 19.01 6.35
C THR A 127 3.10 18.69 7.80
N GLY A 128 3.32 17.42 8.11
CA GLY A 128 3.45 16.93 9.47
C GLY A 128 2.12 16.82 10.23
N ALA A 129 0.98 16.99 9.55
CA ALA A 129 -0.33 16.89 10.17
C ALA A 129 -0.67 15.43 10.55
N VAL A 130 -1.28 15.24 11.72
CA VAL A 130 -1.75 13.92 12.15
C VAL A 130 -3.06 13.58 11.42
N LEU A 131 -3.06 12.45 10.73
CA LEU A 131 -4.24 11.84 10.13
C LEU A 131 -4.74 10.76 11.09
N GLU A 132 -5.86 11.03 11.76
CA GLU A 132 -6.54 10.02 12.57
C GLU A 132 -7.26 9.05 11.63
N GLY A 133 -6.98 7.75 11.78
CA GLY A 133 -7.70 6.73 11.02
C GLY A 133 -9.17 6.76 11.39
N VAL A 134 -10.06 6.89 10.39
CA VAL A 134 -11.48 6.63 10.58
C VAL A 134 -11.59 5.18 11.04
N GLN A 135 -11.90 4.98 12.31
CA GLN A 135 -12.36 3.70 12.82
C GLN A 135 -13.60 3.32 12.00
N GLU A 136 -13.49 2.36 11.07
CA GLU A 136 -14.65 1.56 10.72
C GLU A 136 -15.07 0.83 12.00
N LYS A 137 -16.04 1.42 12.70
CA LYS A 137 -16.79 0.77 13.77
C LYS A 137 -17.32 -0.54 13.19
N ARG A 138 -16.75 -1.66 13.62
CA ARG A 138 -17.46 -2.95 13.59
C ARG A 138 -18.45 -3.02 14.74
#